data_AF-A0A812VH67-F1
#
_entry.id   AF-A0A812VH67-F1
#
_cell.length_a   1.000
_cell.length_b   1.000
_cell.length_c   1.000
_cell.angle_alpha   90.00
_cell.angle_beta   90.00
_cell.angle_gamma   90.00
#
_symmetry.space_group_name_H-M   'P 1'
#
loop_
_entity.id
_entity.type
_entity.pdbx_description
1 polymer ?
#
loop_
_entity_poly.entity_id
_entity_poly.type
_entity_poly.pdbx_seq_one_letter_code
_entity_poly.pdbx_strand_id
1 'polypeptide(L)'
;ATLPLDGLNLWHALVANKTSPRRDLYYGITDQSVGHHGPALRSAEGWKLICGTGGGTGDWPPRPGRFLNESSRELSTLDDRAHNETYLLFDLRGDPAERSDISASHPEIVRSLLADLRKYEATAAPQATGDPSCPPFRP
;
A
#
# COMPACT_ATOMS: atom_id res chain seq x y z
N ALA A 1 -8.41 14.38 -26.60
CA ALA A 1 -7.72 13.08 -26.70
C ALA A 1 -8.06 12.28 -25.45
N THR A 2 -8.24 10.96 -25.56
CA THR A 2 -8.50 10.09 -24.40
C THR A 2 -7.19 9.71 -23.73
N LEU A 3 -7.13 9.83 -22.40
CA LEU A 3 -5.97 9.40 -21.61
C LEU A 3 -5.90 7.86 -21.52
N PRO A 4 -4.73 7.27 -21.28
CA PRO A 4 -4.60 5.83 -21.06
C PRO A 4 -5.38 5.37 -19.82
N LEU A 5 -5.86 4.13 -19.85
CA LEU A 5 -6.55 3.49 -18.73
C LEU A 5 -5.60 2.53 -18.00
N ASP A 6 -5.63 2.52 -16.66
CA ASP A 6 -4.92 1.55 -15.83
C ASP A 6 -5.71 0.24 -15.61
N GLY A 7 -6.96 0.21 -16.09
CA GLY A 7 -7.83 -0.95 -16.06
C GLY A 7 -7.47 -1.98 -17.14
N LEU A 8 -7.78 -3.25 -16.86
CA LEU A 8 -7.61 -4.35 -17.82
C LEU A 8 -8.93 -5.09 -18.01
N ASN A 9 -9.15 -5.61 -19.22
CA ASN A 9 -10.27 -6.52 -19.47
C ASN A 9 -10.00 -7.89 -18.82
N LEU A 10 -10.78 -8.22 -17.80
CA LEU A 10 -10.66 -9.47 -17.06
C LEU A 10 -11.63 -10.56 -17.54
N TRP A 11 -12.53 -10.27 -18.49
CA TRP A 11 -13.61 -11.18 -18.88
C TRP A 11 -13.08 -12.56 -19.26
N HIS A 12 -12.07 -12.63 -20.14
CA HIS A 12 -11.47 -13.89 -20.57
C HIS A 12 -10.83 -14.68 -19.43
N ALA A 13 -10.24 -14.01 -18.44
CA ALA A 13 -9.67 -14.67 -17.28
C ALA A 13 -10.77 -15.24 -16.38
N LEU A 14 -11.83 -14.44 -16.13
CA LEU A 14 -12.95 -14.81 -15.27
C LEU A 14 -13.77 -15.99 -15.83
N VAL A 15 -14.20 -15.90 -17.10
CA VAL A 15 -15.09 -16.92 -17.68
C VAL A 15 -14.40 -18.23 -18.00
N ALA A 16 -13.09 -18.20 -18.27
CA ALA A 16 -12.32 -19.39 -18.60
C ALA A 16 -11.53 -19.95 -17.40
N ASN A 17 -11.72 -19.38 -16.20
CA ASN A 17 -10.93 -19.71 -15.00
C ASN A 17 -9.40 -19.70 -15.28
N LYS A 18 -8.93 -18.66 -15.96
CA LYS A 18 -7.52 -18.48 -16.33
C LYS A 18 -6.86 -17.43 -15.43
N THR A 19 -5.53 -17.44 -15.40
CA THR A 19 -4.74 -16.42 -14.73
C THR A 19 -5.10 -15.02 -15.23
N SER A 20 -5.23 -14.07 -14.29
CA SER A 20 -5.47 -12.66 -14.61
C SER A 20 -4.33 -12.10 -15.48
N PRO A 21 -4.62 -11.26 -16.48
CA PRO A 21 -3.59 -10.58 -17.26
C PRO A 21 -2.89 -9.45 -16.48
N ARG A 22 -3.39 -9.09 -15.28
CA ARG A 22 -2.81 -8.05 -14.43
C ARG A 22 -1.43 -8.48 -13.92
N ARG A 23 -0.43 -7.62 -14.16
CA ARG A 23 0.95 -7.82 -13.70
C ARG A 23 1.21 -7.17 -12.35
N ASP A 24 0.54 -6.06 -12.08
CA ASP A 24 0.72 -5.27 -10.88
C ASP A 24 -0.53 -4.46 -10.52
N LEU A 25 -0.52 -3.92 -9.31
CA LEU A 25 -1.54 -3.03 -8.80
C LEU A 25 -0.90 -1.97 -7.88
N TYR A 26 -1.01 -0.71 -8.28
CA TYR A 26 -0.58 0.46 -7.51
C TYR A 26 -1.72 0.92 -6.60
N TYR A 27 -1.45 1.11 -5.32
CA TYR A 27 -2.45 1.40 -4.28
C TYR A 27 -2.60 2.89 -3.94
N GLY A 28 -1.96 3.78 -4.71
CA GLY A 28 -2.05 5.22 -4.53
C GLY A 28 -0.87 5.80 -3.74
N ILE A 29 -0.92 7.11 -3.54
CA ILE A 29 0.04 7.91 -2.77
C ILE A 29 -0.77 8.82 -1.84
N THR A 30 -0.22 9.17 -0.68
CA THR A 30 -0.75 10.25 0.14
C THR A 30 0.26 11.37 0.27
N ASP A 31 -0.23 12.57 0.57
CA ASP A 31 0.63 13.66 1.00
C ASP A 31 1.24 13.35 2.38
N GLN A 32 2.34 14.03 2.69
CA GLN A 32 3.06 13.89 3.95
C GLN A 32 2.34 14.57 5.13
N SER A 33 1.19 15.23 4.91
CA SER A 33 0.48 15.98 5.94
C SER A 33 -0.34 15.08 6.88
N VAL A 34 -0.65 13.85 6.46
CA VAL A 34 -1.42 12.87 7.24
C VAL A 34 -0.57 11.73 7.81
N GLY A 35 0.75 11.77 7.65
CA GLY A 35 1.69 10.76 8.17
C GLY A 35 2.67 10.24 7.10
N HIS A 36 3.61 9.37 7.51
CA HIS A 36 4.55 8.70 6.61
C HIS A 36 3.93 7.47 5.92
N HIS A 37 2.78 7.65 5.29
CA HIS A 37 2.17 6.60 4.48
C HIS A 37 2.66 6.79 3.05
N GLY A 38 3.61 5.97 2.60
CA GLY A 38 4.08 6.02 1.23
C GLY A 38 3.21 5.15 0.32
N PRO A 39 3.49 5.17 -0.99
CA PRO A 39 2.77 4.34 -1.95
C PRO A 39 2.97 2.85 -1.71
N ALA A 40 2.07 2.04 -2.23
CA ALA A 40 2.19 0.58 -2.20
C ALA A 40 1.96 -0.04 -3.59
N LEU A 41 2.67 -1.14 -3.85
CA LEU A 41 2.60 -1.88 -5.10
C LEU A 41 2.46 -3.37 -4.80
N ARG A 42 1.55 -4.04 -5.50
CA ARG A 42 1.44 -5.51 -5.50
C ARG A 42 1.82 -6.06 -6.86
N SER A 43 2.63 -7.12 -6.90
CA SER A 43 2.96 -7.84 -8.14
C SER A 43 2.11 -9.11 -8.32
N ALA A 44 2.05 -9.62 -9.55
CA ALA A 44 1.37 -10.86 -9.89
C ALA A 44 2.03 -12.10 -9.23
N GLU A 45 3.31 -11.99 -8.90
CA GLU A 45 4.09 -13.00 -8.18
C GLU A 45 3.69 -13.09 -6.70
N GLY A 46 2.83 -12.19 -6.19
CA GLY A 46 2.32 -12.24 -4.83
C GLY A 46 3.03 -11.32 -3.85
N TRP A 47 4.05 -10.61 -4.29
CA TRP A 47 4.76 -9.64 -3.44
C TRP A 47 3.94 -8.37 -3.26
N LYS A 48 3.99 -7.79 -2.07
CA LYS A 48 3.49 -6.45 -1.80
C LYS A 48 4.56 -5.61 -1.11
N LEU A 49 4.89 -4.49 -1.74
CA LEU A 49 5.77 -3.47 -1.19
C LEU A 49 4.91 -2.33 -0.65
N ILE A 50 5.23 -1.87 0.55
CA ILE A 50 4.71 -0.63 1.13
C ILE A 50 5.92 0.28 1.39
N CYS A 51 5.90 1.48 0.81
CA CYS A 51 6.82 2.54 1.17
C CYS A 51 6.27 3.25 2.42
N GLY A 52 7.07 3.45 3.46
CA GLY A 52 6.63 3.97 4.75
C GLY A 52 6.03 2.90 5.66
N THR A 53 5.25 3.34 6.65
CA THR A 53 4.73 2.49 7.74
C THR A 53 3.34 1.91 7.47
N GLY A 54 2.71 2.24 6.33
CA GLY A 54 1.31 1.89 6.05
C GLY A 54 0.32 2.77 6.82
N GLY A 55 -0.98 2.69 6.51
CA GLY A 55 -2.02 3.50 7.14
C GLY A 55 -2.51 2.93 8.48
N GLY A 56 -2.49 3.74 9.54
CA GLY A 56 -2.97 3.35 10.88
C GLY A 56 -1.95 2.54 11.70
N THR A 57 -2.41 1.89 12.78
CA THR A 57 -1.54 1.17 13.73
C THR A 57 -1.03 -0.18 13.21
N GLY A 58 -1.56 -0.67 12.08
CA GLY A 58 -1.26 -2.01 11.58
C GLY A 58 -1.89 -3.14 12.40
N ASP A 59 -2.68 -2.81 13.43
CA ASP A 59 -3.37 -3.79 14.25
C ASP A 59 -4.52 -4.42 13.48
N TRP A 60 -4.69 -5.73 13.69
CA TRP A 60 -5.89 -6.42 13.22
C TRP A 60 -6.97 -6.29 14.29
N PRO A 61 -8.01 -5.46 14.05
CA PRO A 61 -9.07 -5.33 15.04
C PRO A 61 -9.71 -6.69 15.28
N PRO A 62 -10.08 -7.00 16.52
CA PRO A 62 -10.74 -8.26 16.82
C PRO A 62 -12.06 -8.36 16.09
N ARG A 63 -12.52 -9.59 15.89
CA ARG A 63 -13.88 -9.84 15.41
C ARG A 63 -14.88 -9.09 16.30
N PRO A 64 -15.86 -8.35 15.73
CA PRO A 64 -16.91 -7.69 16.50
C PRO A 64 -17.58 -8.68 17.46
N GLY A 65 -17.69 -8.30 18.74
CA GLY A 65 -18.24 -9.17 19.80
C GLY A 65 -17.24 -10.08 20.52
N ARG A 66 -15.96 -10.08 20.12
CA ARG A 66 -14.88 -10.72 20.88
C ARG A 66 -14.09 -9.65 21.63
N PHE A 67 -14.31 -9.53 22.94
CA PHE A 67 -13.46 -8.69 23.77
C PHE A 67 -12.04 -9.26 23.76
N LEU A 68 -11.09 -8.49 23.26
CA LEU A 68 -9.68 -8.78 23.52
C LEU A 68 -9.44 -8.48 24.99
N ASN A 69 -8.94 -9.47 25.71
CA ASN A 69 -8.21 -9.27 26.94
C ASN A 69 -7.10 -8.24 26.66
N GLU A 70 -7.07 -7.17 27.46
CA GLU A 70 -6.24 -5.96 27.26
C GLU A 70 -4.74 -6.25 27.05
N SER A 71 -4.29 -7.46 27.41
CA SER A 71 -2.93 -7.97 27.22
C SER A 71 -2.53 -8.28 25.78
N SER A 72 -3.45 -8.26 24.80
CA SER A 72 -3.10 -8.46 23.38
C SER A 72 -2.86 -7.16 22.62
N ARG A 73 -2.92 -6.01 23.30
CA ARG A 73 -2.39 -4.74 22.79
C ARG A 73 -0.87 -4.75 22.98
N GLU A 74 -0.17 -5.63 22.27
CA GLU A 74 1.21 -5.31 21.94
C GLU A 74 1.13 -4.14 20.96
N LEU A 75 1.14 -2.95 21.53
CA LEU A 75 1.24 -1.68 20.85
C LEU A 75 2.42 -1.81 19.88
N SER A 76 2.12 -1.98 18.60
CA SER A 76 3.12 -1.93 17.55
C SER A 76 3.70 -0.51 17.58
N THR A 77 4.84 -0.36 18.25
CA THR A 77 5.64 0.87 18.25
C THR A 77 6.34 1.04 16.90
N LEU A 78 5.57 0.95 15.80
CA LEU A 78 6.00 1.33 14.47
C LEU A 78 5.99 2.86 14.31
N ASP A 79 5.36 3.58 15.24
CA ASP A 79 5.26 5.04 15.29
C ASP A 79 6.61 5.74 15.56
N ASP A 80 7.60 5.02 16.12
CA ASP A 80 8.91 5.59 16.50
C ASP A 80 10.00 5.48 15.42
N ARG A 81 9.71 4.93 14.24
CA ARG A 81 10.69 4.87 13.13
C ARG A 81 10.80 6.22 12.43
N ALA A 82 11.47 7.13 13.13
CA ALA A 82 11.88 8.42 12.64
C ALA A 82 12.67 8.32 11.32
N HIS A 83 12.17 9.01 10.29
CA HIS A 83 12.91 9.73 9.26
C HIS A 83 13.85 8.95 8.30
N ASN A 84 13.91 7.62 8.37
CA ASN A 84 14.59 6.81 7.36
C ASN A 84 13.54 6.17 6.44
N GLU A 85 13.81 6.09 5.13
CA GLU A 85 12.93 5.40 4.17
C GLU A 85 12.69 3.96 4.67
N THR A 86 11.52 3.72 5.26
CA THR A 86 11.11 2.40 5.71
C THR A 86 10.40 1.72 4.55
N TYR A 87 10.83 0.51 4.21
CA TYR A 87 10.15 -0.33 3.23
C TYR A 87 9.67 -1.58 3.94
N LEU A 88 8.41 -1.94 3.74
CA LEU A 88 7.85 -3.21 4.19
C LEU A 88 7.58 -4.08 2.97
N LEU A 89 8.04 -5.33 3.03
CA LEU A 89 7.80 -6.31 1.97
C LEU A 89 7.10 -7.51 2.55
N PHE A 90 6.03 -7.96 1.89
CA PHE A 90 5.26 -9.14 2.27
C PHE A 90 5.07 -10.09 1.09
N ASP A 91 5.13 -11.40 1.36
CA ASP A 91 4.68 -12.45 0.44
C ASP A 91 3.21 -12.77 0.72
N LEU A 92 2.28 -12.22 -0.05
CA LEU A 92 0.85 -12.43 0.18
C LEU A 92 0.38 -13.86 -0.12
N ARG A 93 1.20 -14.71 -0.75
CA ARG A 93 0.84 -16.12 -0.98
C ARG A 93 0.98 -16.93 0.31
N GLY A 94 2.03 -16.67 1.08
CA GLY A 94 2.29 -17.31 2.37
C GLY A 94 1.75 -16.53 3.57
N ASP A 95 1.68 -15.20 3.46
CA ASP A 95 1.29 -14.27 4.52
C ASP A 95 0.25 -13.26 4.01
N PRO A 96 -1.01 -13.69 3.78
CA PRO A 96 -2.07 -12.80 3.31
C PRO A 96 -2.48 -11.74 4.34
N ALA A 97 -2.05 -11.88 5.59
CA ALA A 97 -2.38 -10.97 6.69
C ALA A 97 -1.27 -9.96 6.99
N GLU A 98 -0.17 -9.96 6.23
CA GLU A 98 0.92 -8.98 6.33
C GLU A 98 1.53 -8.94 7.74
N ARG A 99 1.76 -10.13 8.33
CA ARG A 99 2.31 -10.30 9.69
C ARG A 99 3.83 -10.20 9.72
N SER A 100 4.52 -10.59 8.65
CA SER A 100 5.97 -10.77 8.65
C SER A 100 6.63 -9.94 7.56
N ASP A 101 7.25 -8.83 7.96
CA ASP A 101 8.11 -8.06 7.06
C ASP A 101 9.37 -8.85 6.71
N ILE A 102 9.62 -8.98 5.41
CA ILE A 102 10.78 -9.69 4.83
C ILE A 102 11.63 -8.78 3.94
N SER A 103 11.47 -7.45 4.06
CA SER A 103 12.20 -6.45 3.28
C SER A 103 13.72 -6.57 3.43
N ALA A 104 14.21 -6.80 4.65
CA ALA A 104 15.63 -6.92 4.96
C ALA A 104 16.29 -8.17 4.35
N SER A 105 15.52 -9.26 4.16
CA SER A 105 16.03 -10.52 3.61
C SER A 105 15.92 -10.61 2.08
N HIS A 106 15.10 -9.76 1.45
CA HIS A 106 14.89 -9.75 -0.01
C HIS A 106 15.07 -8.35 -0.63
N PRO A 107 16.24 -7.70 -0.45
CA PRO A 107 16.46 -6.33 -0.93
C PRO A 107 16.41 -6.20 -2.47
N GLU A 108 16.66 -7.27 -3.21
CA GLU A 108 16.50 -7.33 -4.66
C GLU A 108 15.04 -7.22 -5.11
N ILE A 109 14.11 -7.83 -4.38
CA ILE A 109 12.67 -7.74 -4.66
C ILE A 109 12.20 -6.31 -4.36
N VAL A 110 12.63 -5.75 -3.23
CA VAL A 110 12.35 -4.35 -2.87
C VAL A 110 12.81 -3.41 -3.99
N ARG A 111 14.04 -3.54 -4.48
CA ARG A 111 14.56 -2.72 -5.59
C ARG A 111 13.76 -2.89 -6.88
N SER A 112 13.36 -4.11 -7.23
CA SER A 112 12.56 -4.38 -8.42
C SER A 112 11.20 -3.69 -8.34
N LEU A 113 10.49 -3.86 -7.22
CA LEU A 113 9.18 -3.27 -7.02
C LEU A 113 9.23 -1.74 -6.93
N LEU A 114 10.29 -1.17 -6.34
CA LEU A 114 10.53 0.27 -6.36
C LEU A 114 10.74 0.80 -7.79
N ALA A 115 11.45 0.06 -8.64
CA ALA A 115 11.63 0.44 -10.04
C ALA A 115 10.31 0.42 -10.82
N ASP A 116 9.43 -0.54 -10.53
CA ASP A 116 8.09 -0.59 -11.12
C ASP A 116 7.20 0.53 -10.59
N LEU A 117 7.24 0.80 -9.28
CA LEU A 117 6.49 1.87 -8.64
C LEU A 117 6.80 3.24 -9.24
N ARG A 118 8.09 3.54 -9.50
CA ARG A 118 8.53 4.80 -10.14
C ARG A 118 7.92 5.03 -11.51
N LYS A 119 7.48 3.99 -12.23
CA LYS A 119 6.80 4.14 -13.52
C LYS A 119 5.44 4.81 -13.35
N TYR A 120 4.72 4.52 -12.25
CA TYR A 120 3.45 5.16 -11.92
C TYR A 120 3.67 6.61 -11.51
N GLU A 121 4.64 6.86 -10.62
CA GLU A 121 5.00 8.21 -10.17
C GLU A 121 5.40 9.12 -11.32
N ALA A 122 6.13 8.61 -12.32
CA ALA A 122 6.53 9.36 -13.51
C ALA A 122 5.35 9.87 -14.36
N THR A 123 4.16 9.28 -14.19
CA THR A 123 2.93 9.68 -14.89
C THR A 123 1.91 10.35 -13.98
N ALA A 124 2.25 10.57 -12.71
CA ALA A 124 1.35 11.19 -11.74
C ALA A 124 1.05 12.64 -12.11
N ALA A 125 -0.22 13.03 -11.94
CA ALA A 125 -0.61 14.43 -12.00
C ALA A 125 -0.34 15.10 -10.65
N PRO A 126 0.10 16.37 -10.63
CA PRO A 126 0.28 17.11 -9.39
C PRO A 126 -1.05 17.27 -8.65
N GLN A 127 -1.02 17.15 -7.33
CA GLN A 127 -2.18 17.43 -6.48
C GLN A 127 -2.55 18.90 -6.59
N ALA A 128 -3.80 19.20 -6.94
CA ALA A 128 -4.33 20.55 -6.85
C ALA A 128 -4.61 20.88 -5.38
N THR A 129 -3.79 21.74 -4.78
CA THR A 129 -3.92 22.12 -3.37
C THR A 129 -4.72 23.39 -3.21
N GLY A 130 -5.71 23.37 -2.29
CA GLY A 130 -6.32 24.54 -1.66
C GLY A 130 -6.99 25.53 -2.61
N ASP A 131 -8.31 25.46 -2.74
CA ASP A 131 -9.08 26.55 -3.31
C ASP A 131 -9.13 27.71 -2.29
N PRO A 132 -8.54 28.89 -2.59
CA PRO A 132 -8.55 30.04 -1.69
C PRO A 132 -9.96 30.57 -1.39
N SER A 133 -10.94 30.22 -2.23
CA SER A 133 -12.34 30.58 -2.04
C SER A 133 -13.11 29.63 -1.14
N CYS A 134 -12.54 28.44 -0.82
CA CYS A 134 -13.15 27.55 0.16
C CYS A 134 -13.10 28.18 1.55
N PRO A 135 -14.24 28.29 2.24
CA PRO A 135 -14.24 28.76 3.62
C PRO A 135 -13.47 27.77 4.51
N PRO A 136 -12.73 28.26 5.53
CA PRO A 136 -12.03 27.37 6.46
C PRO A 136 -13.03 26.47 7.19
N PHE A 137 -12.66 25.19 7.35
CA PHE A 137 -13.44 24.25 8.15
C PHE A 137 -13.58 24.78 9.59
N ARG A 138 -14.81 24.92 10.08
CA ARG A 138 -15.10 25.22 11.49
C ARG A 138 -15.70 23.95 12.12
N PRO A 139 -14.99 23.28 13.04
CA PRO A 139 -15.51 22.14 13.78
C PRO A 139 -16.68 22.51 14.69
#